data_AF-A0AA37VCQ9-F1
#
_entry.id   AF-A0AA37VCQ9-F1
#
_cell.length_a   1.000
_cell.length_b   1.000
_cell.length_c   1.000
_cell.angle_alpha   90.00
_cell.angle_beta   90.00
_cell.angle_gamma   90.00
#
_symmetry.space_group_name_H-M   'P 1'
#
loop_
_entity.id
_entity.type
_entity.pdbx_description
1 polymer ?
#
loop_
_entity_poly.entity_id
_entity_poly.type
_entity_poly.pdbx_seq_one_letter_code
_entity_poly.pdbx_strand_id
1 'polypeptide(L)'
;MGVLYSHCLIPRDNTIRPSPEQIAALIAAWVEQRYIIVGPRPDLSASGWFASTALTGARFWTDPSLKEAELESAPVADPAKSFWSRIFGIGRQAADPAGPDPGLPFAIPPAGISRTALSQPEVLISWAGHSDALYPMQTVAEEPADSHKISIELSDDFVSPSTDSYAVAGDTLQLEGRCGCGTDLRYENSEFWFASERIRRVCPACGQAFRPQDHPVEIIDGLTCAKVVQPGGLCRRFAIRIHFGRFHPTLRQDANGELVPWKPLASEHFIRTCEMTLGFAFNEFENWG
;
A
#
# COMPACT_ATOMS: atom_id res chain seq x y z
N MET A 1 -7.30 -17.60 16.83
CA MET A 1 -6.91 -16.89 15.59
C MET A 1 -6.26 -15.59 16.03
N GLY A 2 -5.08 -15.24 15.52
CA GLY A 2 -4.39 -14.01 15.92
C GLY A 2 -4.79 -12.86 14.98
N VAL A 3 -5.10 -11.70 15.57
CA VAL A 3 -5.32 -10.41 14.90
C VAL A 3 -3.98 -9.95 14.32
N LEU A 4 -3.94 -9.54 13.06
CA LEU A 4 -2.76 -9.00 12.40
C LEU A 4 -2.75 -7.49 12.56
N TYR A 5 -1.70 -6.96 13.17
CA TYR A 5 -1.61 -5.53 13.42
C TYR A 5 -0.81 -4.81 12.34
N SER A 6 -1.33 -3.66 11.92
CA SER A 6 -0.63 -2.76 11.03
C SER A 6 -0.76 -1.31 11.46
N HIS A 7 0.30 -0.54 11.24
CA HIS A 7 0.35 0.90 11.43
C HIS A 7 0.47 1.57 10.06
N CYS A 8 -0.37 2.54 9.79
CA CYS A 8 -0.42 3.25 8.52
C CYS A 8 0.04 4.69 8.70
N LEU A 9 1.01 5.11 7.90
CA LEU A 9 1.36 6.51 7.73
C LEU A 9 0.67 7.03 6.46
N ILE A 10 -0.24 7.98 6.64
CA ILE A 10 -0.98 8.63 5.56
C ILE A 10 -0.58 10.11 5.53
N PRO A 11 -0.29 10.72 4.37
CA PRO A 11 0.01 12.15 4.31
C PRO A 11 -1.11 12.98 4.96
N ARG A 12 -0.74 14.09 5.63
CA ARG A 12 -1.74 15.02 6.18
C ARG A 12 -2.66 15.58 5.08
N ASP A 13 -2.06 15.86 3.93
CA ASP A 13 -2.82 16.06 2.70
C ASP A 13 -2.96 14.71 1.97
N ASN A 14 -4.02 13.98 2.30
CA ASN A 14 -4.29 12.65 1.75
C ASN A 14 -4.66 12.64 0.25
N THR A 15 -4.63 13.79 -0.43
CA THR A 15 -4.69 13.90 -1.90
C THR A 15 -3.34 13.68 -2.58
N ILE A 16 -2.24 13.68 -1.82
CA ILE A 16 -0.90 13.50 -2.36
C ILE A 16 -0.71 12.07 -2.85
N ARG A 17 -0.20 11.96 -4.08
CA ARG A 17 0.44 10.76 -4.62
C ARG A 17 1.88 11.14 -4.97
N PRO A 18 2.90 10.60 -4.27
CA PRO A 18 4.29 10.95 -4.53
C PRO A 18 4.72 10.54 -5.93
N SER A 19 5.67 11.28 -6.53
CA SER A 19 6.23 10.92 -7.82
C SER A 19 7.08 9.64 -7.73
N PRO A 20 7.29 8.93 -8.85
CA PRO A 20 8.21 7.79 -8.90
C PRO A 20 9.60 8.10 -8.35
N GLU A 21 10.12 9.30 -8.58
CA GLU A 21 11.42 9.77 -8.07
C GLU A 21 11.42 9.90 -6.55
N GLN A 22 10.35 10.45 -5.97
CA GLN A 22 10.19 10.57 -4.51
C GLN A 22 10.12 9.19 -3.85
N ILE A 23 9.38 8.25 -4.46
CA ILE A 23 9.31 6.86 -3.97
C ILE A 23 10.65 6.14 -4.10
N ALA A 24 11.35 6.32 -5.23
CA ALA A 24 12.68 5.74 -5.40
C ALA A 24 13.68 6.29 -4.38
N ALA A 25 13.63 7.59 -4.09
CA ALA A 25 14.44 8.21 -3.04
C ALA A 25 14.10 7.65 -1.66
N LEU A 26 12.80 7.48 -1.34
CA LEU A 26 12.35 6.89 -0.08
C LEU A 26 12.89 5.47 0.10
N ILE A 27 12.77 4.63 -0.93
CA ILE A 27 13.28 3.26 -0.90
C ILE A 27 14.79 3.26 -0.67
N ALA A 28 15.54 4.12 -1.36
CA ALA A 28 16.98 4.25 -1.14
C ALA A 28 17.32 4.66 0.30
N ALA A 29 16.60 5.65 0.86
CA ALA A 29 16.77 6.08 2.24
C ALA A 29 16.46 4.94 3.24
N TRP A 30 15.43 4.14 2.99
CA TRP A 30 15.13 2.98 3.84
C TRP A 30 16.20 1.89 3.79
N VAL A 31 16.84 1.67 2.64
CA VAL A 31 17.99 0.76 2.53
C VAL A 31 19.17 1.30 3.32
N GLU A 32 19.51 2.57 3.14
CA GLU A 32 20.63 3.23 3.81
C GLU A 32 20.46 3.19 5.34
N GLN A 33 19.25 3.47 5.82
CA GLN A 33 18.90 3.39 7.23
C GLN A 33 18.61 1.96 7.71
N ARG A 34 18.70 0.95 6.83
CA ARG A 34 18.44 -0.47 7.13
C ARG A 34 17.03 -0.79 7.64
N TYR A 35 16.03 0.03 7.33
CA TYR A 35 14.62 -0.33 7.55
C TYR A 35 14.17 -1.45 6.61
N ILE A 36 14.81 -1.56 5.45
CA ILE A 36 14.68 -2.70 4.55
C ILE A 36 16.08 -3.24 4.23
N ILE A 37 16.19 -4.56 4.08
CA ILE A 37 17.45 -5.23 3.77
C ILE A 37 17.39 -5.77 2.35
N VAL A 38 18.39 -5.43 1.55
CA VAL A 38 18.56 -5.92 0.18
C VAL A 38 19.58 -7.06 0.21
N GLY A 39 19.16 -8.27 -0.13
CA GLY A 39 20.03 -9.43 -0.15
C GLY A 39 19.26 -10.75 -0.03
N PRO A 40 19.92 -11.88 -0.31
CA PRO A 40 19.32 -13.20 -0.16
C PRO A 40 18.83 -13.40 1.28
N ARG A 41 17.56 -13.79 1.44
CA ARG A 41 16.98 -14.06 2.75
C ARG A 41 17.67 -15.29 3.35
N PRO A 42 18.17 -15.23 4.61
CA PRO A 42 18.97 -16.32 5.15
C PRO A 42 18.21 -17.62 5.45
N ASP A 43 16.87 -17.64 5.43
CA ASP A 43 16.12 -18.89 5.66
C ASP A 43 14.70 -18.86 5.07
N LEU A 44 14.34 -19.93 4.35
CA LEU A 44 13.02 -20.17 3.72
C LEU A 44 12.10 -21.04 4.60
N SER A 45 12.57 -21.53 5.76
CA SER A 45 11.86 -22.54 6.53
C SER A 45 10.63 -22.04 7.31
N ALA A 46 10.40 -20.72 7.42
CA ALA A 46 9.45 -20.18 8.39
C ALA A 46 8.31 -19.28 7.86
N SER A 47 8.00 -19.19 6.56
CA SER A 47 6.88 -18.30 6.15
C SER A 47 5.92 -18.90 5.13
N GLY A 48 4.63 -18.87 5.49
CA GLY A 48 3.51 -19.27 4.63
C GLY A 48 3.34 -18.36 3.41
N TRP A 49 2.10 -18.24 2.92
CA TRP A 49 1.68 -17.64 1.63
C TRP A 49 2.25 -16.23 1.27
N PHE A 50 3.00 -15.58 2.16
CA PHE A 50 3.61 -14.25 2.01
C PHE A 50 5.15 -14.24 2.03
N ALA A 51 5.83 -15.38 1.97
CA ALA A 51 7.29 -15.43 1.88
C ALA A 51 7.76 -14.91 0.52
N SER A 52 8.41 -13.75 0.47
CA SER A 52 9.06 -13.26 -0.76
C SER A 52 10.31 -14.08 -1.05
N THR A 53 10.37 -14.67 -2.26
CA THR A 53 11.53 -15.40 -2.79
C THR A 53 12.47 -14.51 -3.61
N ALA A 54 12.14 -13.21 -3.73
CA ALA A 54 12.97 -12.26 -4.47
C ALA A 54 14.28 -11.98 -3.73
N LEU A 55 15.38 -11.83 -4.50
CA LEU A 55 16.71 -11.45 -4.00
C LEU A 55 16.71 -10.12 -3.22
N THR A 56 15.70 -9.28 -3.42
CA THR A 56 15.54 -8.00 -2.71
C THR A 56 14.56 -8.07 -1.54
N GLY A 57 13.93 -9.23 -1.31
CA GLY A 57 12.85 -9.39 -0.33
C GLY A 57 11.55 -8.67 -0.70
N ALA A 58 11.53 -7.90 -1.79
CA ALA A 58 10.43 -7.08 -2.24
C ALA A 58 9.56 -7.80 -3.28
N ARG A 59 8.23 -7.63 -3.15
CA ARG A 59 7.27 -7.95 -4.20
C ARG A 59 6.57 -6.67 -4.61
N PHE A 60 6.27 -6.55 -5.90
CA PHE A 60 5.45 -5.45 -6.39
C PHE A 60 4.30 -5.99 -7.20
N TRP A 61 3.19 -5.27 -7.13
CA TRP A 61 1.98 -5.61 -7.83
C TRP A 61 1.42 -4.36 -8.49
N THR A 62 0.98 -4.52 -9.73
CA THR A 62 0.32 -3.47 -10.53
C THR A 62 -0.94 -4.08 -11.12
N ASP A 63 -2.00 -3.29 -11.23
CA ASP A 63 -3.26 -3.74 -11.83
C ASP A 63 -3.03 -4.21 -13.29
N PRO A 64 -3.40 -5.47 -13.63
CA PRO A 64 -3.19 -6.01 -14.97
C PRO A 64 -4.12 -5.38 -16.04
N SER A 65 -5.32 -4.92 -15.66
CA SER A 65 -6.35 -4.42 -16.59
C SER A 65 -5.96 -3.13 -17.32
N LEU A 66 -5.03 -2.36 -16.75
CA LEU A 66 -4.58 -1.09 -17.31
C LEU A 66 -3.55 -1.23 -18.44
N LYS A 67 -2.92 -2.41 -18.60
CA LYS A 67 -2.00 -2.66 -19.71
C LYS A 67 -2.72 -2.86 -21.04
N GLU A 68 -3.91 -3.46 -21.04
CA GLU A 68 -4.63 -3.78 -22.27
C GLU A 68 -5.11 -2.51 -22.99
N ALA A 69 -5.52 -1.48 -22.24
CA ALA A 69 -5.98 -0.21 -22.80
C ALA A 69 -4.86 0.66 -23.43
N GLU A 70 -3.63 0.62 -22.91
CA GLU A 70 -2.51 1.39 -23.48
C GLU A 70 -1.75 0.64 -24.59
N LEU A 71 -1.62 -0.70 -24.51
CA LEU A 71 -0.92 -1.48 -25.53
C LEU A 71 -1.71 -1.66 -26.84
N GLU A 72 -3.05 -1.63 -26.80
CA GLU A 72 -3.86 -1.65 -28.03
C GLU A 72 -3.82 -0.32 -28.80
N SER A 73 -3.33 0.77 -28.19
CA SER A 73 -3.34 2.11 -28.79
C SER A 73 -2.07 2.49 -29.57
N ALA A 74 -1.02 1.65 -29.54
CA ALA A 74 0.16 1.85 -30.37
C ALA A 74 -0.09 1.26 -31.78
N PRO A 75 -0.10 2.07 -32.87
CA PRO A 75 -0.24 1.54 -34.21
C PRO A 75 1.03 0.78 -34.59
N VAL A 76 1.05 -0.53 -34.35
CA VAL A 76 2.01 -1.43 -34.96
C VAL A 76 1.62 -1.53 -36.43
N ALA A 77 2.45 -1.00 -37.31
CA ALA A 77 2.31 -1.21 -38.75
C ALA A 77 2.34 -2.72 -39.04
N ASP A 78 1.19 -3.26 -39.44
CA ASP A 78 0.98 -4.68 -39.71
C ASP A 78 1.85 -5.10 -40.92
N PRO A 79 2.79 -6.06 -40.82
CA PRO A 79 3.44 -6.59 -42.01
C PRO A 79 2.39 -7.35 -42.83
N ALA A 80 2.40 -7.15 -44.16
CA ALA A 80 1.43 -7.72 -45.07
C ALA A 80 1.28 -9.25 -44.87
N LYS A 81 0.12 -9.67 -44.34
CA LYS A 81 -0.19 -11.08 -44.07
C LYS A 81 -0.38 -11.85 -45.38
N SER A 82 0.30 -12.99 -45.51
CA SER A 82 0.19 -13.87 -46.67
C SER A 82 -1.15 -14.63 -46.69
N PHE A 83 -1.66 -14.84 -47.90
CA PHE A 83 -2.93 -15.51 -48.23
C PHE A 83 -3.17 -16.85 -47.51
N TRP A 84 -2.10 -17.60 -47.22
CA TRP A 84 -2.19 -18.92 -46.59
C TRP A 84 -2.56 -18.88 -45.10
N SER A 85 -2.39 -17.75 -44.42
CA SER A 85 -2.79 -17.59 -43.01
C SER A 85 -4.31 -17.55 -42.78
N ARG A 86 -5.11 -17.36 -43.84
CA ARG A 86 -6.58 -17.27 -43.74
C ARG A 86 -7.32 -18.60 -43.89
N ILE A 87 -6.69 -19.66 -44.40
CA ILE A 87 -7.39 -20.90 -44.78
C ILE A 87 -7.27 -22.01 -43.72
N PHE A 88 -6.21 -22.05 -42.90
CA PHE A 88 -5.97 -23.17 -41.96
C PHE A 88 -5.64 -22.77 -40.51
N GLY A 89 -6.10 -21.60 -40.05
CA GLY A 89 -5.87 -21.13 -38.68
C GLY A 89 -6.89 -21.66 -37.67
N ILE A 90 -6.56 -22.79 -37.03
CA ILE A 90 -7.16 -23.28 -35.79
C ILE A 90 -7.22 -22.13 -34.78
N GLY A 91 -8.41 -21.85 -34.25
CA GLY A 91 -8.62 -20.88 -33.18
C GLY A 91 -7.92 -21.31 -31.90
N ARG A 92 -6.63 -20.98 -31.79
CA ARG A 92 -6.00 -20.80 -30.49
C ARG A 92 -6.62 -19.51 -29.95
N GLN A 93 -7.46 -19.63 -28.91
CA GLN A 93 -7.60 -18.54 -27.94
C GLN A 93 -6.18 -18.10 -27.62
N ALA A 94 -5.85 -16.85 -27.96
CA ALA A 94 -4.66 -16.23 -27.40
C ALA A 94 -4.81 -16.39 -25.90
N ALA A 95 -3.87 -17.12 -25.29
CA ALA A 95 -3.75 -17.10 -23.84
C ALA A 95 -3.71 -15.62 -23.44
N ASP A 96 -4.52 -15.24 -22.46
CA ASP A 96 -4.44 -13.93 -21.83
C ASP A 96 -2.97 -13.56 -21.66
N PRO A 97 -2.54 -12.35 -22.05
CA PRO A 97 -1.19 -11.91 -21.73
C PRO A 97 -1.11 -11.93 -20.21
N ALA A 98 -0.43 -12.96 -19.68
CA ALA A 98 -0.22 -13.11 -18.25
C ALA A 98 0.20 -11.75 -17.69
N GLY A 99 -0.60 -11.23 -16.75
CA GLY A 99 -0.23 -10.06 -15.98
C GLY A 99 1.21 -10.21 -15.46
N PRO A 100 1.90 -9.10 -15.14
CA PRO A 100 3.27 -9.18 -14.64
C PRO A 100 3.35 -10.24 -13.53
N ASP A 101 4.24 -11.22 -13.70
CA ASP A 101 4.41 -12.31 -12.76
C ASP A 101 4.63 -11.68 -11.36
N PRO A 102 3.73 -11.92 -10.38
CA PRO A 102 3.82 -11.35 -9.04
C PRO A 102 5.08 -11.81 -8.26
N GLY A 103 5.89 -12.68 -8.87
CA GLY A 103 7.23 -13.08 -8.42
C GLY A 103 8.41 -12.33 -9.04
N LEU A 104 8.20 -11.33 -9.91
CA LEU A 104 9.33 -10.58 -10.49
C LEU A 104 10.06 -9.76 -9.39
N PRO A 105 11.39 -9.89 -9.27
CA PRO A 105 12.15 -9.17 -8.26
C PRO A 105 12.06 -7.65 -8.52
N PHE A 106 11.71 -6.88 -7.50
CA PHE A 106 11.76 -5.43 -7.56
C PHE A 106 13.21 -4.95 -7.36
N ALA A 107 13.74 -4.19 -8.32
CA ALA A 107 15.10 -3.67 -8.26
C ALA A 107 15.22 -2.58 -7.19
N ILE A 108 16.33 -2.61 -6.44
CA ILE A 108 16.65 -1.61 -5.42
C ILE A 108 18.09 -1.14 -5.65
N PRO A 109 18.32 0.14 -6.03
CA PRO A 109 17.31 1.18 -6.26
C PRO A 109 16.38 0.85 -7.45
N PRO A 110 15.15 1.44 -7.50
CA PRO A 110 14.23 1.18 -8.60
C PRO A 110 14.82 1.59 -9.96
N ALA A 111 14.92 0.62 -10.87
CA ALA A 111 15.42 0.80 -12.22
C ALA A 111 14.59 0.01 -13.23
N GLY A 112 14.63 0.42 -14.51
CA GLY A 112 13.91 -0.27 -15.60
C GLY A 112 12.44 -0.47 -15.28
N ILE A 113 11.98 -1.73 -15.35
CA ILE A 113 10.58 -2.13 -15.11
C ILE A 113 10.12 -1.70 -13.70
N SER A 114 10.95 -1.80 -12.68
CA SER A 114 10.59 -1.41 -11.30
C SER A 114 10.32 0.09 -11.19
N ARG A 115 11.06 0.92 -11.95
CA ARG A 115 10.79 2.37 -12.01
C ARG A 115 9.52 2.68 -12.80
N THR A 116 9.30 2.01 -13.93
CA THR A 116 8.05 2.16 -14.71
C THR A 116 6.82 1.73 -13.91
N ALA A 117 6.96 0.70 -13.07
CA ALA A 117 5.89 0.21 -12.20
C ALA A 117 5.41 1.29 -11.22
N LEU A 118 6.30 2.13 -10.69
CA LEU A 118 5.95 3.23 -9.79
C LEU A 118 5.01 4.27 -10.42
N SER A 119 5.02 4.39 -11.75
CA SER A 119 4.12 5.29 -12.47
C SER A 119 2.73 4.71 -12.70
N GLN A 120 2.51 3.40 -12.47
CA GLN A 120 1.23 2.76 -12.73
C GLN A 120 0.15 3.29 -11.79
N PRO A 121 -1.12 3.32 -12.22
CA PRO A 121 -2.21 3.88 -11.42
C PRO A 121 -2.35 3.25 -10.04
N GLU A 122 -2.21 1.93 -9.95
CA GLU A 122 -2.23 1.18 -8.69
C GLU A 122 -0.90 0.46 -8.52
N VAL A 123 -0.24 0.68 -7.39
CA VAL A 123 1.03 0.02 -7.05
C VAL A 123 1.04 -0.36 -5.58
N LEU A 124 1.34 -1.62 -5.30
CA LEU A 124 1.75 -2.06 -3.97
C LEU A 124 3.17 -2.58 -4.07
N ILE A 125 4.04 -2.13 -3.17
CA ILE A 125 5.37 -2.71 -2.96
C ILE A 125 5.45 -3.17 -1.52
N SER A 126 5.82 -4.42 -1.27
CA SER A 126 5.97 -4.95 0.09
C SER A 126 7.28 -5.70 0.25
N TRP A 127 7.97 -5.42 1.36
CA TRP A 127 9.19 -6.09 1.77
C TRP A 127 8.88 -7.09 2.86
N ALA A 128 9.36 -8.33 2.69
CA ALA A 128 9.31 -9.33 3.74
C ALA A 128 10.19 -8.92 4.92
N GLY A 129 9.81 -9.35 6.12
CA GLY A 129 10.58 -9.06 7.32
C GLY A 129 11.93 -9.76 7.33
N HIS A 130 12.91 -9.05 7.89
CA HIS A 130 14.30 -9.46 8.02
C HIS A 130 14.77 -9.18 9.46
N SER A 131 15.52 -10.10 10.08
CA SER A 131 16.02 -9.96 11.46
C SER A 131 16.93 -8.75 11.64
N ASP A 132 17.74 -8.49 10.62
CA ASP A 132 18.75 -7.41 10.66
C ASP A 132 18.19 -6.03 10.24
N ALA A 133 16.89 -5.94 9.96
CA ALA A 133 16.24 -4.68 9.66
C ALA A 133 15.99 -3.89 10.95
N LEU A 134 16.25 -2.58 10.94
CA LEU A 134 15.88 -1.71 12.03
C LEU A 134 14.36 -1.66 12.19
N TYR A 135 13.89 -1.78 13.43
CA TYR A 135 12.46 -1.71 13.72
C TYR A 135 11.96 -0.24 13.56
N PRO A 136 10.96 0.02 12.71
CA PRO A 136 10.53 1.39 12.38
C PRO A 136 9.62 2.00 13.45
N MET A 137 9.08 1.19 14.37
CA MET A 137 8.21 1.65 15.46
C MET A 137 9.02 2.02 16.70
N GLN A 138 8.43 2.84 17.58
CA GLN A 138 8.99 3.08 18.91
C GLN A 138 9.09 1.74 19.65
N THR A 139 10.28 1.49 20.22
CA THR A 139 10.58 0.24 20.90
C THR A 139 9.66 0.05 22.09
N VAL A 140 8.97 -1.08 22.11
CA VAL A 140 8.18 -1.54 23.25
C VAL A 140 9.05 -2.34 24.22
N ALA A 141 8.50 -2.63 25.40
CA ALA A 141 9.19 -3.38 26.44
C ALA A 141 9.66 -4.78 26.00
N GLU A 142 8.99 -5.35 25.00
CA GLU A 142 9.28 -6.66 24.44
C GLU A 142 9.50 -6.55 22.94
N GLU A 143 10.61 -7.09 22.43
CA GLU A 143 10.82 -7.15 20.99
C GLU A 143 9.71 -7.99 20.32
N PRO A 144 9.20 -7.57 19.16
CA PRO A 144 8.21 -8.36 18.43
C PRO A 144 8.77 -9.75 18.11
N ALA A 145 7.99 -10.79 18.40
CA ALA A 145 8.39 -12.16 18.07
C ALA A 145 8.54 -12.40 16.55
N ASP A 146 7.82 -11.62 15.74
CA ASP A 146 7.87 -11.68 14.29
C ASP A 146 8.64 -10.48 13.71
N SER A 147 9.48 -10.72 12.70
CA SER A 147 10.07 -9.62 11.94
C SER A 147 9.00 -8.77 11.26
N HIS A 148 9.11 -7.45 11.40
CA HIS A 148 8.18 -6.51 10.79
C HIS A 148 8.25 -6.52 9.26
N LYS A 149 7.16 -6.17 8.59
CA LYS A 149 7.10 -5.93 7.15
C LYS A 149 6.78 -4.47 6.90
N ILE A 150 7.30 -3.91 5.81
CA ILE A 150 6.94 -2.57 5.36
C ILE A 150 6.34 -2.67 3.98
N SER A 151 5.36 -1.85 3.67
CA SER A 151 4.80 -1.70 2.33
C SER A 151 4.54 -0.24 1.97
N ILE A 152 4.53 0.01 0.66
CA ILE A 152 4.13 1.27 0.03
C ILE A 152 2.90 0.99 -0.82
N GLU A 153 1.83 1.74 -0.59
CA GLU A 153 0.61 1.75 -1.40
C GLU A 153 0.54 3.05 -2.20
N LEU A 154 0.27 2.95 -3.50
CA LEU A 154 0.01 4.06 -4.40
C LEU A 154 -1.27 3.78 -5.19
N SER A 155 -2.13 4.80 -5.30
CA SER A 155 -3.37 4.74 -6.07
C SER A 155 -3.63 6.09 -6.75
N ASP A 156 -4.05 6.06 -8.00
CA ASP A 156 -4.39 7.26 -8.76
C ASP A 156 -5.70 7.88 -8.28
N ASP A 157 -6.70 7.04 -7.99
CA ASP A 157 -7.91 7.44 -7.28
C ASP A 157 -7.71 7.23 -5.77
N PHE A 158 -8.72 7.57 -4.97
CA PHE A 158 -8.60 7.39 -3.53
C PHE A 158 -8.97 5.96 -3.13
N VAL A 159 -8.15 5.34 -2.30
CA VAL A 159 -8.48 4.11 -1.58
C VAL A 159 -9.27 4.50 -0.34
N SER A 160 -10.53 4.08 -0.29
CA SER A 160 -11.33 4.04 0.93
C SER A 160 -11.21 2.62 1.48
N PRO A 161 -10.52 2.40 2.61
CA PRO A 161 -10.48 1.07 3.20
C PRO A 161 -11.89 0.71 3.69
N SER A 162 -12.69 0.11 2.81
CA SER A 162 -13.99 -0.44 3.14
C SER A 162 -13.76 -1.66 3.99
N THR A 163 -13.61 -1.48 5.30
CA THR A 163 -13.31 -2.57 6.25
C THR A 163 -12.24 -3.50 5.65
N ASP A 164 -10.96 -3.15 5.82
CA ASP A 164 -9.88 -4.16 5.76
C ASP A 164 -10.46 -5.44 6.40
N SER A 165 -10.33 -6.62 5.79
CA SER A 165 -11.19 -7.82 6.00
C SER A 165 -11.12 -8.46 7.40
N TYR A 166 -10.97 -7.65 8.42
CA TYR A 166 -9.99 -7.73 9.48
C TYR A 166 -10.28 -6.58 10.49
N ALA A 167 -10.54 -5.37 9.99
CA ALA A 167 -11.22 -4.32 10.74
C ALA A 167 -12.59 -4.86 11.18
N VAL A 168 -12.73 -5.06 12.49
CA VAL A 168 -13.95 -5.54 13.13
C VAL A 168 -15.10 -4.69 12.61
N ALA A 169 -15.98 -5.31 11.84
CA ALA A 169 -17.16 -4.70 11.25
C ALA A 169 -17.96 -4.00 12.37
N GLY A 170 -17.96 -2.67 12.38
CA GLY A 170 -18.62 -1.91 13.44
C GLY A 170 -18.58 -0.41 13.23
N ASP A 171 -17.41 0.21 13.33
CA ASP A 171 -17.42 1.57 13.91
C ASP A 171 -16.62 2.66 13.19
N THR A 172 -15.86 2.36 12.12
CA THR A 172 -15.33 3.43 11.24
C THR A 172 -16.31 3.69 10.12
N LEU A 173 -17.02 4.82 10.19
CA LEU A 173 -17.90 5.27 9.12
C LEU A 173 -17.07 5.41 7.83
N GLN A 174 -17.53 4.77 6.76
CA GLN A 174 -16.91 4.93 5.46
C GLN A 174 -17.17 6.35 4.95
N LEU A 175 -16.21 6.87 4.19
CA LEU A 175 -16.34 8.17 3.56
C LEU A 175 -17.35 8.04 2.42
N GLU A 176 -18.45 8.82 2.45
CA GLU A 176 -19.59 8.65 1.54
C GLU A 176 -19.25 8.79 0.04
N GLY A 177 -18.11 9.42 -0.29
CA GLY A 177 -17.63 9.55 -1.66
C GLY A 177 -18.61 10.28 -2.58
N ARG A 178 -19.43 11.20 -2.08
CA ARG A 178 -20.37 11.98 -2.89
C ARG A 178 -19.77 13.31 -3.32
N CYS A 179 -19.90 13.63 -4.60
CA CYS A 179 -19.59 14.96 -5.11
C CYS A 179 -20.66 15.99 -4.70
N GLY A 180 -20.31 17.27 -4.68
CA GLY A 180 -21.27 18.37 -4.44
C GLY A 180 -22.45 18.42 -5.42
N CYS A 181 -22.32 17.84 -6.62
CA CYS A 181 -23.41 17.71 -7.59
C CYS A 181 -24.32 16.48 -7.33
N GLY A 182 -24.08 15.72 -6.26
CA GLY A 182 -24.85 14.54 -5.87
C GLY A 182 -24.40 13.22 -6.50
N THR A 183 -23.47 13.24 -7.45
CA THR A 183 -22.91 12.03 -8.09
C THR A 183 -22.12 11.21 -7.07
N ASP A 184 -22.40 9.91 -6.99
CA ASP A 184 -21.60 8.95 -6.24
C ASP A 184 -20.28 8.71 -6.99
N LEU A 185 -19.16 8.88 -6.32
CA LEU A 185 -17.82 8.71 -6.87
C LEU A 185 -17.23 7.35 -6.53
N ARG A 186 -17.94 6.54 -5.74
CA ARG A 186 -17.47 5.23 -5.30
C ARG A 186 -17.59 4.20 -6.40
N TYR A 187 -16.62 3.30 -6.43
CA TYR A 187 -16.67 2.11 -7.28
C TYR A 187 -15.85 0.99 -6.64
N GLU A 188 -16.28 -0.24 -6.86
CA GLU A 188 -15.47 -1.40 -6.47
C GLU A 188 -14.39 -1.63 -7.53
N ASN A 189 -13.15 -1.82 -7.08
CA ASN A 189 -12.12 -2.41 -7.91
C ASN A 189 -11.92 -3.85 -7.41
N SER A 190 -12.61 -4.80 -8.03
CA SER A 190 -12.74 -6.18 -7.54
C SER A 190 -11.49 -7.05 -7.75
N GLU A 191 -10.44 -6.53 -8.39
CA GLU A 191 -9.34 -7.36 -8.86
C GLU A 191 -8.07 -7.28 -8.00
N PHE A 192 -7.92 -6.30 -7.11
CA PHE A 192 -6.62 -6.05 -6.47
C PHE A 192 -6.66 -5.73 -4.95
N TRP A 193 -5.82 -6.47 -4.21
CA TRP A 193 -5.30 -6.27 -2.84
C TRP A 193 -6.27 -5.67 -1.82
N PHE A 194 -7.07 -6.57 -1.24
CA PHE A 194 -8.11 -6.34 -0.23
C PHE A 194 -9.25 -5.54 -0.84
N ALA A 195 -10.44 -6.14 -0.94
CA ALA A 195 -11.66 -5.54 -1.49
C ALA A 195 -11.92 -4.14 -0.89
N SER A 196 -11.36 -3.12 -1.51
CA SER A 196 -11.35 -1.76 -1.00
C SER A 196 -12.03 -0.88 -2.03
N GLU A 197 -13.13 -0.29 -1.61
CA GLU A 197 -13.86 0.71 -2.37
C GLU A 197 -12.90 1.83 -2.80
N ARG A 198 -12.99 2.21 -4.08
CA ARG A 198 -12.27 3.36 -4.62
C ARG A 198 -13.20 4.55 -4.69
N ILE A 199 -12.65 5.75 -4.53
CA ILE A 199 -13.37 7.01 -4.72
C ILE A 199 -12.65 7.81 -5.81
N ARG A 200 -13.38 8.16 -6.87
CA ARG A 200 -12.80 8.93 -7.98
C ARG A 200 -12.27 10.29 -7.52
N ARG A 201 -11.07 10.65 -7.97
CA ARG A 201 -10.45 11.94 -7.65
C ARG A 201 -11.13 13.14 -8.31
N VAL A 202 -11.81 12.91 -9.43
CA VAL A 202 -12.52 13.93 -10.19
C VAL A 202 -13.90 13.39 -10.54
N CYS A 203 -14.92 14.17 -10.28
CA CYS A 203 -16.29 13.82 -10.61
C CYS A 203 -16.47 13.74 -12.13
N PRO A 204 -16.91 12.59 -12.68
CA PRO A 204 -17.11 12.46 -14.12
C PRO A 204 -18.28 13.30 -14.63
N ALA A 205 -19.21 13.69 -13.76
CA ALA A 205 -20.39 14.46 -14.16
C ALA A 205 -20.14 15.98 -14.22
N CYS A 206 -19.42 16.54 -13.25
CA CYS A 206 -19.22 18.00 -13.15
C CYS A 206 -17.76 18.45 -13.22
N GLY A 207 -16.80 17.52 -13.26
CA GLY A 207 -15.36 17.82 -13.32
C GLY A 207 -14.76 18.35 -12.02
N GLN A 208 -15.53 18.48 -10.94
CA GLN A 208 -15.00 18.92 -9.65
C GLN A 208 -14.05 17.88 -9.06
N ALA A 209 -12.93 18.35 -8.52
CA ALA A 209 -12.01 17.50 -7.76
C ALA A 209 -12.63 17.12 -6.43
N PHE A 210 -12.49 15.84 -6.06
CA PHE A 210 -12.87 15.33 -4.77
C PHE A 210 -11.77 15.62 -3.75
N ARG A 211 -12.14 16.15 -2.59
CA ARG A 211 -11.20 16.46 -1.50
C ARG A 211 -11.64 15.73 -0.24
N PRO A 212 -10.99 14.62 0.15
CA PRO A 212 -11.42 13.86 1.31
C PRO A 212 -11.47 14.70 2.60
N GLN A 213 -10.62 15.72 2.74
CA GLN A 213 -10.59 16.58 3.92
C GLN A 213 -11.89 17.36 4.16
N ASP A 214 -12.70 17.56 3.12
CA ASP A 214 -14.00 18.21 3.23
C ASP A 214 -15.09 17.26 3.79
N HIS A 215 -14.74 15.99 4.02
CA HIS A 215 -15.60 14.95 4.55
C HIS A 215 -15.04 14.43 5.89
N PRO A 216 -15.43 15.03 7.04
CA PRO A 216 -15.02 14.53 8.33
C PRO A 216 -15.65 13.16 8.61
N VAL A 217 -14.85 12.24 9.12
CA VAL A 217 -15.25 10.89 9.49
C VAL A 217 -14.98 10.68 10.97
N GLU A 218 -15.93 10.08 11.68
CA GLU A 218 -15.69 9.62 13.05
C GLU A 218 -14.93 8.29 13.02
N ILE A 219 -13.78 8.26 13.68
CA ILE A 219 -12.94 7.08 13.89
C ILE A 219 -12.96 6.75 15.38
N ILE A 220 -13.06 5.48 15.72
CA ILE A 220 -12.85 5.02 17.10
C ILE A 220 -11.38 4.64 17.27
N ASP A 221 -10.72 5.27 18.25
CA ASP A 221 -9.38 4.89 18.68
C ASP A 221 -9.44 3.51 19.35
N GLY A 222 -8.79 2.51 18.77
CA GLY A 222 -8.94 1.12 19.22
C GLY A 222 -8.35 0.84 20.60
N LEU A 223 -7.45 1.69 21.11
CA LEU A 223 -6.88 1.54 22.44
C LEU A 223 -7.77 2.17 23.52
N THR A 224 -8.27 3.38 23.28
CA THR A 224 -9.02 4.17 24.28
C THR A 224 -10.52 4.10 24.11
N CYS A 225 -11.00 3.53 22.99
CA CYS A 225 -12.39 3.59 22.51
C CYS A 225 -12.92 5.02 22.33
N ALA A 226 -12.05 6.03 22.32
CA ALA A 226 -12.45 7.41 22.13
C ALA A 226 -12.88 7.66 20.67
N LYS A 227 -13.96 8.40 20.48
CA LYS A 227 -14.40 8.88 19.16
C LYS A 227 -13.60 10.11 18.79
N VAL A 228 -12.93 10.07 17.64
CA VAL A 228 -12.13 11.16 17.10
C VAL A 228 -12.67 11.51 15.72
N VAL A 229 -12.92 12.80 15.48
CA VAL A 229 -13.31 13.29 14.16
C VAL A 229 -12.05 13.56 13.36
N GLN A 230 -11.90 12.84 12.25
CA GLN A 230 -10.75 12.94 11.35
C GLN A 230 -11.21 13.40 9.95
N PRO A 231 -10.75 14.57 9.46
CA PRO A 231 -10.95 14.98 8.08
C PRO A 231 -10.40 13.94 7.10
N GLY A 232 -11.25 13.45 6.19
CA GLY A 232 -10.86 12.44 5.20
C GLY A 232 -10.73 11.01 5.73
N GLY A 233 -10.88 10.80 7.05
CA GLY A 233 -10.70 9.49 7.67
C GLY A 233 -9.39 8.80 7.24
N LEU A 234 -9.50 7.53 6.84
CA LEU A 234 -8.39 6.70 6.33
C LEU A 234 -8.29 6.71 4.78
N CYS A 235 -9.07 7.57 4.12
CA CYS A 235 -9.06 7.74 2.67
C CYS A 235 -7.69 8.27 2.21
N ARG A 236 -7.11 7.68 1.17
CA ARG A 236 -5.72 7.97 0.79
C ARG A 236 -5.40 7.61 -0.66
N ARG A 237 -4.43 8.32 -1.24
CA ARG A 237 -3.77 7.96 -2.53
C ARG A 237 -2.38 7.38 -2.34
N PHE A 238 -1.83 7.52 -1.14
CA PHE A 238 -0.54 6.98 -0.74
C PHE A 238 -0.57 6.59 0.73
N ALA A 239 0.04 5.46 1.05
CA ALA A 239 0.33 5.05 2.42
C ALA A 239 1.65 4.31 2.51
N ILE A 240 2.28 4.42 3.67
CA ILE A 240 3.28 3.47 4.14
C ILE A 240 2.59 2.60 5.19
N ARG A 241 2.62 1.27 5.05
CA ARG A 241 2.12 0.36 6.09
C ARG A 241 3.26 -0.40 6.71
N ILE A 242 3.21 -0.52 8.03
CA ILE A 242 4.14 -1.29 8.83
C ILE A 242 3.34 -2.42 9.46
N HIS A 243 3.65 -3.66 9.12
CA HIS A 243 3.02 -4.85 9.71
C HIS A 243 3.95 -5.42 10.76
N PHE A 244 3.45 -5.69 11.97
CA PHE A 244 4.28 -6.18 13.09
C PHE A 244 3.74 -7.50 13.68
N GLY A 245 3.06 -8.29 12.85
CA GLY A 245 2.70 -9.67 13.16
C GLY A 245 1.44 -9.78 14.04
N ARG A 246 1.36 -10.88 14.79
CA ARG A 246 0.18 -11.27 15.60
C ARG A 246 0.20 -10.75 17.03
N PHE A 247 1.33 -10.22 17.47
CA PHE A 247 1.49 -9.68 18.81
C PHE A 247 1.42 -8.17 18.72
N HIS A 248 0.37 -7.58 19.31
CA HIS A 248 0.31 -6.14 19.42
C HIS A 248 1.32 -5.72 20.48
N PRO A 249 2.30 -4.87 20.14
CA PRO A 249 3.15 -4.23 21.13
C PRO A 249 2.32 -3.14 21.85
N THR A 250 1.31 -3.54 22.62
CA THR A 250 0.41 -2.66 23.39
C THR A 250 1.03 -2.23 24.71
N LEU A 251 2.21 -2.73 25.08
CA LEU A 251 2.77 -2.48 26.40
C LEU A 251 4.12 -1.77 26.29
N ARG A 252 4.26 -0.68 27.02
CA ARG A 252 5.56 -0.07 27.30
C ARG A 252 5.87 -0.18 28.79
N GLN A 253 7.16 -0.21 29.14
CA GLN A 253 7.56 0.03 30.52
C GLN A 253 7.45 1.53 30.80
N ASP A 254 6.76 1.89 31.89
CA ASP A 254 6.75 3.25 32.41
C ASP A 254 8.03 3.57 33.19
N ALA A 255 8.11 4.76 33.80
CA ALA A 255 9.28 5.17 34.57
C ALA A 255 9.56 4.30 35.81
N ASN A 256 8.58 3.50 36.25
CA ASN A 256 8.68 2.59 37.39
C ASN A 256 8.98 1.15 36.95
N GLY A 257 9.07 0.89 35.63
CA GLY A 257 9.24 -0.44 35.06
C GLY A 257 7.94 -1.24 34.96
N GLU A 258 6.77 -0.64 35.18
CA GLU A 258 5.47 -1.30 35.02
C GLU A 258 5.05 -1.32 33.55
N LEU A 259 4.46 -2.43 33.12
CA LEU A 259 3.88 -2.55 31.77
C LEU A 259 2.53 -1.84 31.72
N VAL A 260 2.46 -0.74 30.97
CA VAL A 260 1.24 0.04 30.79
C VAL A 260 0.75 -0.01 29.35
N PRO A 261 -0.57 0.05 29.10
CA PRO A 261 -1.13 0.18 27.76
C PRO A 261 -0.51 1.34 27.00
N TRP A 262 -0.14 1.09 25.76
CA TRP A 262 0.61 1.97 24.89
C TRP A 262 0.11 1.86 23.47
N LYS A 263 0.02 3.02 22.83
CA LYS A 263 -0.30 3.15 21.42
C LYS A 263 0.98 2.99 20.62
N PRO A 264 1.17 1.95 19.79
CA PRO A 264 2.31 1.85 18.89
C PRO A 264 2.36 3.08 17.99
N LEU A 265 3.51 3.75 18.03
CA LEU A 265 3.81 4.89 17.17
C LEU A 265 5.04 4.55 16.33
N ALA A 266 5.10 5.10 15.13
CA ALA A 266 6.34 5.05 14.38
C ALA A 266 7.43 5.82 15.14
N SER A 267 8.67 5.35 15.07
CA SER A 267 9.80 6.05 15.67
C SER A 267 9.98 7.41 15.00
N GLU A 268 10.38 8.43 15.77
CA GLU A 268 10.61 9.77 15.25
C GLU A 268 11.64 9.77 14.12
N HIS A 269 12.69 8.94 14.24
CA HIS A 269 13.70 8.78 13.19
C HIS A 269 13.11 8.23 11.88
N PHE A 270 12.23 7.23 11.96
CA PHE A 270 11.57 6.66 10.78
C PHE A 270 10.63 7.68 10.12
N ILE A 271 9.78 8.35 10.91
CA ILE A 271 8.87 9.38 10.41
C ILE A 271 9.67 10.48 9.73
N ARG A 272 10.69 11.03 10.41
CA ARG A 272 11.52 12.11 9.88
C ARG A 272 12.25 11.69 8.60
N THR A 273 12.75 10.46 8.52
CA THR A 273 13.33 9.90 7.29
C THR A 273 12.33 9.93 6.14
N CYS A 274 11.09 9.48 6.38
CA CYS A 274 10.02 9.52 5.39
C CYS A 274 9.67 10.95 4.96
N GLU A 275 9.44 11.85 5.93
CA GLU A 275 9.03 13.24 5.68
C GLU A 275 10.12 14.05 4.94
N MET A 276 11.38 13.92 5.33
CA MET A 276 12.49 14.60 4.66
C MET A 276 12.66 14.12 3.22
N THR A 277 12.43 12.84 2.95
CA THR A 277 12.62 12.27 1.61
C THR A 277 11.45 12.58 0.68
N LEU A 278 10.23 12.56 1.21
CA LEU A 278 9.01 12.77 0.44
C LEU A 278 8.59 14.25 0.35
N GLY A 279 9.03 15.09 1.29
CA GLY A 279 8.74 16.52 1.31
C GLY A 279 7.37 16.90 1.85
N PHE A 280 6.71 16.02 2.62
CA PHE A 280 5.43 16.30 3.28
C PHE A 280 5.31 15.55 4.61
N ALA A 281 4.39 16.01 5.46
CA ALA A 281 4.15 15.44 6.79
C ALA A 281 3.10 14.34 6.80
N PHE A 282 3.18 13.44 7.79
CA PHE A 282 2.23 12.34 7.98
C PHE A 282 1.25 12.56 9.14
N ASN A 283 0.13 11.84 9.05
CA ASN A 283 -0.72 11.41 10.15
C ASN A 283 -0.47 9.92 10.40
N GLU A 284 -0.58 9.50 11.66
CA GLU A 284 -0.40 8.12 12.09
C GLU A 284 -1.76 7.49 12.41
N PHE A 285 -2.01 6.30 11.84
CA PHE A 285 -3.25 5.57 12.04
C PHE A 285 -2.97 4.12 12.37
N GLU A 286 -3.63 3.62 13.42
CA GLU A 286 -3.66 2.20 13.71
C GLU A 286 -4.76 1.54 12.90
N ASN A 287 -4.46 0.37 12.35
CA ASN A 287 -5.46 -0.46 11.73
C ASN A 287 -5.48 -1.83 12.41
N TRP A 288 -6.63 -2.14 13.01
CA TRP A 288 -6.91 -3.40 13.69
C TRP A 288 -7.39 -4.39 12.65
N GLY A 289 -6.74 -5.55 12.57
CA GLY A 289 -7.03 -6.53 11.54
C GLY A 289 -7.25 -7.95 12.01
#